data_AF-A0A5K1CHZ1-F1
#
_entry.id   AF-A0A5K1CHZ1-F1
#
_cell.length_a   1.000
_cell.length_b   1.000
_cell.length_c   1.000
_cell.angle_alpha   90.00
_cell.angle_beta   90.00
_cell.angle_gamma   90.00
#
_symmetry.space_group_name_H-M   'P 1'
#
loop_
_entity.id
_entity.type
_entity.pdbx_description
1 polymer ?
#
loop_
_entity_poly.entity_id
_entity_poly.type
_entity_poly.pdbx_seq_one_letter_code
_entity_poly.pdbx_strand_id
1 'polypeptide(L)' 'SAKSPLEFALEVKREGCQYNGFNLILADLCTKKMAYVTNRYKGEALHAQEVLPGCHVLTNANLDSPWHK' A
#
# COMPACT_ATOMS: atom_id res chain seq x y z
N SER A 1 -13.32 -8.93 -10.87
CA SER A 1 -13.65 -8.31 -9.58
C SER A 1 -14.02 -6.86 -9.83
N ALA A 2 -15.08 -6.32 -9.23
CA ALA A 2 -15.52 -4.92 -9.42
C ALA A 2 -14.97 -3.96 -8.34
N LYS A 3 -14.02 -4.41 -7.53
CA LYS A 3 -13.46 -3.66 -6.39
C LYS A 3 -12.39 -2.69 -6.86
N SER A 4 -12.40 -1.49 -6.29
CA SER A 4 -11.29 -0.55 -6.38
C SER A 4 -10.03 -1.11 -5.69
N PRO A 5 -8.83 -0.58 -6.02
CA PRO A 5 -7.59 -0.98 -5.37
C PRO A 5 -7.64 -0.86 -3.83
N LEU A 6 -8.29 0.19 -3.31
CA LEU A 6 -8.43 0.40 -1.87
C LEU A 6 -9.37 -0.63 -1.22
N GLU A 7 -10.50 -0.95 -1.86
CA GLU A 7 -11.40 -2.00 -1.37
C GLU A 7 -10.70 -3.37 -1.33
N PHE A 8 -9.91 -3.67 -2.36
CA PHE A 8 -9.10 -4.90 -2.37
C PHE A 8 -8.02 -4.89 -1.27
N ALA A 9 -7.37 -3.74 -1.03
CA ALA A 9 -6.38 -3.60 0.03
C ALA A 9 -6.94 -3.92 1.43
N LEU A 10 -8.19 -3.51 1.69
CA LEU A 10 -8.88 -3.78 2.95
C LEU A 10 -9.17 -5.28 3.14
N GLU A 11 -9.29 -6.06 2.07
CA GLU A 11 -9.43 -7.52 2.18
C GLU A 11 -8.11 -8.17 2.59
N VAL A 12 -7.00 -7.73 1.99
CA VAL A 12 -5.62 -8.16 2.32
C VAL A 12 -5.26 -7.83 3.77
N LYS A 13 -5.87 -6.79 4.36
CA LYS A 13 -5.69 -6.40 5.77
C LYS A 13 -5.85 -7.56 6.76
N ARG A 14 -6.75 -8.50 6.47
CA ARG A 14 -7.04 -9.66 7.35
C ARG A 14 -5.88 -10.65 7.44
N GLU A 15 -5.06 -10.73 6.40
CA GLU A 15 -3.95 -11.70 6.29
C GLU A 15 -2.58 -11.03 6.43
N GLY A 16 -2.51 -9.71 6.31
CA GLY A 16 -1.27 -8.94 6.33
C GLY A 16 -0.40 -9.15 7.57
N CYS A 17 -0.97 -9.48 8.73
CA CYS A 17 -0.22 -9.75 9.95
C CYS A 17 0.59 -11.06 9.90
N GLN A 18 0.33 -11.94 8.93
CA GLN A 18 1.05 -13.22 8.79
C GLN A 18 2.42 -13.07 8.10
N TYR A 19 2.72 -11.89 7.55
CA TYR A 19 3.94 -11.63 6.78
C TYR A 19 4.92 -10.73 7.53
N ASN A 20 6.22 -11.00 7.39
CA ASN A 20 7.30 -10.27 8.08
C ASN A 20 7.65 -8.92 7.43
N GLY A 21 6.66 -8.03 7.30
CA GLY A 21 6.83 -6.67 6.77
C GLY A 21 6.89 -6.57 5.24
N PHE A 22 6.01 -5.79 4.62
CA PHE A 22 5.99 -5.55 3.17
C PHE A 22 5.48 -4.15 2.81
N ASN A 23 5.74 -3.75 1.57
CA ASN A 23 5.18 -2.57 0.92
C ASN A 23 4.63 -3.02 -0.44
N LEU A 24 3.39 -2.67 -0.77
CA LEU A 24 2.72 -3.02 -2.02
C LEU A 24 2.12 -1.77 -2.67
N ILE A 25 2.10 -1.77 -4.00
CA ILE A 25 1.29 -0.86 -4.81
C ILE A 25 0.25 -1.71 -5.54
N LEU A 26 -1.02 -1.40 -5.33
CA LEU A 26 -2.14 -1.97 -6.05
C LEU A 26 -2.60 -0.96 -7.10
N ALA A 27 -2.74 -1.39 -8.35
CA ALA A 27 -3.14 -0.52 -9.45
C ALA A 27 -4.33 -1.12 -10.19
N ASP A 28 -5.35 -0.29 -10.41
CA ASP A 28 -6.38 -0.56 -11.40
C ASP A 28 -6.03 0.26 -12.65
N LEU A 29 -5.59 -0.43 -13.70
CA LEU A 29 -5.14 0.20 -14.94
C LEU A 29 -6.29 0.80 -15.76
N CYS A 30 -7.50 0.29 -15.60
CA CYS A 30 -8.68 0.78 -16.32
C CYS A 30 -9.11 2.13 -15.76
N THR A 31 -9.18 2.27 -14.44
CA THR A 31 -9.55 3.52 -13.76
C THR A 31 -8.36 4.43 -13.45
N LYS A 32 -7.13 3.95 -13.67
CA LYS A 32 -5.87 4.61 -13.35
C LYS A 32 -5.73 4.98 -11.87
N LYS A 33 -6.41 4.25 -10.99
CA LYS A 33 -6.31 4.42 -9.54
C LYS A 33 -5.23 3.53 -8.97
N MET A 34 -4.56 4.02 -7.94
CA MET A 34 -3.52 3.28 -7.23
C MET A 34 -3.69 3.42 -5.72
N ALA A 35 -3.35 2.36 -5.00
CA ALA A 35 -3.31 2.34 -3.55
C ALA A 35 -1.98 1.79 -3.04
N TYR A 36 -1.43 2.44 -2.02
CA TYR A 36 -0.29 1.97 -1.26
C TYR A 36 -0.76 1.14 -0.07
N VAL A 37 -0.13 -0.01 0.15
CA VAL A 37 -0.47 -0.94 1.22
C VAL A 37 0.78 -1.41 1.95
N THR A 38 0.78 -1.35 3.27
CA THR A 38 1.92 -1.79 4.08
C THR A 38 1.48 -2.31 5.45
N ASN A 39 2.21 -3.28 5.98
CA ASN A 39 2.07 -3.74 7.38
C ASN A 39 3.29 -3.36 8.24
N ARG A 40 4.15 -2.44 7.76
CA ARG A 40 5.40 -2.08 8.44
C ARG A 40 5.25 -1.04 9.54
N TYR A 41 4.10 -0.36 9.64
CA TYR A 41 3.84 0.56 10.75
C TYR A 41 3.80 -0.20 12.08
N LYS A 42 4.65 0.18 13.03
CA LYS A 42 4.78 -0.51 14.32
C LYS A 42 3.46 -0.44 15.10
N GLY A 43 2.92 -1.60 15.45
CA GLY A 43 1.79 -1.73 16.38
C GLY A 43 0.41 -1.55 15.74
N GLU A 44 0.32 -1.32 14.44
CA GLU A 44 -0.95 -1.13 13.74
C GLU A 44 -1.26 -2.28 12.79
N ALA A 45 -2.56 -2.48 12.55
CA ALA A 45 -3.02 -3.31 11.46
C ALA A 45 -2.51 -2.76 10.12
N LEU A 46 -2.57 -3.58 9.06
CA LEU A 46 -2.16 -3.18 7.72
C LEU A 46 -2.82 -1.85 7.30
N HIS A 47 -1.97 -0.91 6.86
CA HIS A 47 -2.30 0.44 6.40
C HIS A 47 -2.54 0.40 4.89
N ALA A 48 -3.58 1.10 4.45
CA ALA A 48 -3.92 1.23 3.04
C ALA A 48 -4.40 2.65 2.75
N GLN A 49 -3.87 3.27 1.70
CA GLN A 49 -4.29 4.61 1.26
C GLN A 49 -4.21 4.73 -0.26
N GLU A 50 -5.10 5.52 -0.87
CA GLU A 50 -4.92 5.92 -2.27
C GLU A 50 -3.67 6.82 -2.40
N VAL A 51 -2.97 6.70 -3.53
CA VAL A 51 -1.82 7.56 -3.84
C VAL A 51 -2.18 8.53 -4.96
N LEU A 52 -1.54 9.70 -4.94
CA LEU A 52 -1.72 10.70 -5.99
C LEU A 52 -1.23 10.18 -7.35
N PRO A 53 -1.80 10.68 -8.47
CA PRO A 53 -1.28 10.36 -9.80
C PRO A 53 0.20 10.73 -9.93
N GLY A 54 1.03 9.80 -10.40
CA GLY A 54 2.47 10.02 -10.54
C GLY A 54 3.28 8.74 -10.61
N CYS A 55 4.60 8.89 -10.55
CA CYS A 55 5.55 7.78 -10.43
C CYS A 55 5.86 7.54 -8.95
N HIS A 56 5.61 6.32 -8.48
CA HIS A 56 5.87 5.91 -7.10
C HIS A 56 6.95 4.84 -7.09
N VAL A 57 7.91 4.97 -6.18
CA VAL A 57 9.00 4.00 -6.01
C VAL A 57 8.85 3.32 -4.66
N LEU A 58 8.83 2.00 -4.66
CA LEU A 58 8.85 1.21 -3.44
C LEU A 58 10.28 1.00 -2.96
N THR A 59 10.48 1.26 -1.67
CA THR A 59 11.71 0.89 -0.95
C THR A 59 11.32 0.15 0.34
N ASN A 60 12.29 -0.20 1.18
CA ASN A 60 12.01 -0.77 2.51
C ASN A 60 11.61 0.27 3.57
N ALA A 61 11.56 1.56 3.20
CA ALA A 61 11.05 2.65 4.04
C ALA A 61 9.52 2.81 3.90
N ASN A 62 8.93 3.67 4.73
CA ASN A 62 7.52 4.05 4.59
C ASN A 62 7.35 5.04 3.43
N LEU A 63 6.11 5.19 2.92
CA LEU A 63 5.80 6.20 1.91
C LEU A 63 6.19 7.60 2.41
N ASP A 64 6.80 8.39 1.52
CA ASP A 64 7.25 9.76 1.76
C ASP A 64 8.22 9.92 2.95
N SER A 65 8.95 8.86 3.31
CA SER A 65 9.99 8.95 4.34
C SER A 65 11.08 9.94 3.92
N PRO A 66 11.56 10.81 4.82
CA PRO A 66 12.65 11.72 4.51
C PRO A 66 13.90 10.93 4.15
N TRP A 67 14.52 11.28 3.03
CA TRP A 67 15.77 10.68 2.59
C TRP A 67 16.94 11.45 3.19
N HIS A 68 17.72 10.79 4.06
CA HIS A 68 18.97 11.35 4.56
C HIS A 68 19.98 11.40 3.40
N LYS A 69 20.43 12.60 3.05
CA LYS A 69 21.54 12.79 2.10
C LYS A 69 22.88 12.62 2.80
#